data_AF-A0A6P0XTD6-F1
#
_entry.id   AF-A0A6P0XTD6-F1
#
_cell.length_a   1.000
_cell.length_b   1.000
_cell.length_c   1.000
_cell.angle_alpha   90.00
_cell.angle_beta   90.00
_cell.angle_gamma   90.00
#
_symmetry.space_group_name_H-M   'P 1'
#
loop_
_entity.id
_entity.type
_entity.pdbx_description
1 polymer ?
#
loop_
_entity_poly.entity_id
_entity_poly.type
_entity_poly.pdbx_seq_one_letter_code
_entity_poly.pdbx_strand_id
1 'polypeptide(L)'
;QIQKEKNQEQSTQSWPRPGYPDLSIRYQLQQWLQSSSYRQELLAAARNLKVILPSEKEFILNIGDRQWHLQQQDLEKKVLGPFIQKLNQELNNFLSKVGISPVGINRALCTGGSGSWSGISRWLRQKLPNAIIVQDAKVNSENIELGQEKSQGSDNCLSEIEDIKLTIGRVAYGLAILPLYPQIIDIPQQQYNDYFLLWEILRVFPDRPLSLKEVYQLLEEQGINTRVCQKNIKTILESKLPPGLMPSEEDIMLLSEVSRQNSDYQNLRAKPLFCQETDGSGYRLSDEQAEYAREYLNKLVANTRQKFEEPFYSTKLT
;
A
#
# COMPACT_ATOMS: atom_id res chain seq x y z
N GLN A 1 24.93 6.45 -37.58
CA GLN A 1 24.13 5.35 -37.00
C GLN A 1 23.56 5.68 -35.62
N ILE A 2 24.25 6.49 -34.79
CA ILE A 2 23.80 6.92 -33.45
C ILE A 2 22.52 7.80 -33.45
N GLN A 3 22.22 8.50 -34.55
CA GLN A 3 20.95 9.25 -34.70
C GLN A 3 19.71 8.37 -34.98
N LYS A 4 19.88 7.13 -35.48
CA LYS A 4 18.73 6.25 -35.81
C LYS A 4 18.16 5.54 -34.58
N GLU A 5 18.98 5.28 -33.56
CA GLU A 5 18.52 4.70 -32.29
C GLU A 5 17.72 5.69 -31.43
N LYS A 6 18.02 7.00 -31.50
CA LYS A 6 17.30 8.03 -30.73
C LYS A 6 15.86 8.29 -31.20
N ASN A 7 15.54 8.02 -32.46
CA ASN A 7 14.21 8.27 -33.01
C ASN A 7 13.29 7.03 -33.03
N GLN A 8 13.80 5.84 -32.67
CA GLN A 8 13.01 4.61 -32.63
C GLN A 8 12.52 4.21 -31.23
N GLU A 9 13.11 4.74 -30.15
CA GLU A 9 12.61 4.49 -28.77
C GLU A 9 11.48 5.43 -28.33
N GLN A 10 11.11 6.44 -29.13
CA GLN A 10 10.12 7.46 -28.74
C GLN A 10 8.65 7.07 -29.00
N SER A 11 8.34 5.93 -29.62
CA SER A 11 6.98 5.68 -30.13
C SER A 11 6.08 4.70 -29.35
N THR A 12 6.51 4.13 -28.22
CA THR A 12 5.65 3.19 -27.45
C THR A 12 5.63 3.37 -25.93
N GLN A 13 6.40 4.32 -25.37
CA GLN A 13 6.45 4.50 -23.92
C GLN A 13 5.24 5.32 -23.42
N SER A 14 4.26 4.64 -22.81
CA SER A 14 3.19 5.31 -22.06
C SER A 14 3.76 5.90 -20.77
N TRP A 15 3.47 7.17 -20.49
CA TRP A 15 3.92 7.83 -19.26
C TRP A 15 2.81 7.79 -18.20
N PRO A 16 3.14 7.53 -16.92
CA PRO A 16 2.14 7.50 -15.87
C PRO A 16 1.56 8.89 -15.66
N ARG A 17 0.24 8.98 -15.45
CA ARG A 17 -0.40 10.28 -15.23
C ARG A 17 0.01 10.85 -13.88
N PRO A 18 0.33 12.15 -13.79
CA PRO A 18 0.62 12.79 -12.52
C PRO A 18 -0.55 12.63 -11.53
N GLY A 19 -0.25 12.22 -10.30
CA GLY A 19 -1.25 12.01 -9.25
C GLY A 19 -1.99 10.68 -9.28
N TYR A 20 -1.99 9.92 -10.38
CA TYR A 20 -2.68 8.64 -10.48
C TYR A 20 -1.78 7.45 -10.08
N PRO A 21 -2.31 6.38 -9.48
CA PRO A 21 -1.52 5.19 -9.16
C PRO A 21 -0.84 4.56 -10.38
N ASP A 22 -1.58 4.36 -11.49
CA ASP A 22 -1.09 3.81 -12.77
C ASP A 22 0.00 2.73 -12.62
N LEU A 23 -0.24 1.74 -11.74
CA LEU A 23 0.80 0.87 -11.18
C LEU A 23 1.62 0.14 -12.24
N SER A 24 0.97 -0.51 -13.21
CA SER A 24 1.64 -1.22 -14.29
C SER A 24 2.58 -0.31 -15.10
N ILE A 25 2.13 0.90 -15.45
CA ILE A 25 2.92 1.88 -16.20
C ILE A 25 4.09 2.39 -15.34
N ARG A 26 3.86 2.60 -14.04
CA ARG A 26 4.93 3.01 -13.10
C ARG A 26 5.99 1.93 -12.92
N TYR A 27 5.61 0.67 -12.88
CA TYR A 27 6.56 -0.44 -12.82
C TYR A 27 7.41 -0.53 -14.07
N GLN A 28 6.80 -0.41 -15.26
CA GLN A 28 7.54 -0.34 -16.53
C GLN A 28 8.50 0.85 -16.56
N LEU A 29 8.04 2.03 -16.13
CA LEU A 29 8.89 3.21 -16.02
C LEU A 29 10.05 2.99 -15.04
N GLN A 30 9.81 2.34 -13.90
CA GLN A 30 10.85 2.05 -12.92
C GLN A 30 11.90 1.08 -13.48
N GLN A 31 11.48 0.00 -14.12
CA GLN A 31 12.39 -0.94 -14.79
C GLN A 31 13.21 -0.24 -15.87
N TRP A 32 12.57 0.59 -16.69
CA TRP A 32 13.22 1.41 -17.70
C TRP A 32 14.23 2.39 -17.09
N LEU A 33 13.90 3.03 -15.97
CA LEU A 33 14.80 3.95 -15.26
C LEU A 33 16.01 3.24 -14.65
N GLN A 34 15.84 1.98 -14.24
CA GLN A 34 16.90 1.18 -13.62
C GLN A 34 17.84 0.54 -14.65
N SER A 35 17.47 0.48 -15.92
CA SER A 35 18.23 -0.27 -16.93
C SER A 35 19.50 0.41 -17.42
N SER A 36 19.77 1.69 -17.07
CA SER A 36 21.01 2.37 -17.45
C SER A 36 21.46 3.39 -16.39
N SER A 37 22.77 3.64 -16.33
CA SER A 37 23.38 4.59 -15.39
C SER A 37 22.80 6.00 -15.52
N TYR A 38 22.71 6.53 -16.74
CA TYR A 38 22.13 7.84 -17.02
C TYR A 38 20.67 7.96 -16.53
N ARG A 39 19.87 6.90 -16.67
CA ARG A 39 18.48 6.91 -16.21
C ARG A 39 18.35 6.79 -14.69
N GLN A 40 19.30 6.10 -14.04
CA GLN A 40 19.42 6.10 -12.59
C GLN A 40 19.82 7.48 -12.05
N GLU A 41 20.71 8.20 -12.75
CA GLU A 41 21.04 9.60 -12.45
C GLU A 41 19.82 10.51 -12.55
N LEU A 42 18.98 10.34 -13.59
CA LEU A 42 17.70 11.05 -13.71
C LEU A 42 16.78 10.77 -12.51
N LEU A 43 16.67 9.51 -12.07
CA LEU A 43 15.86 9.14 -10.91
C LEU A 43 16.41 9.76 -9.61
N ALA A 44 17.73 9.77 -9.43
CA ALA A 44 18.38 10.42 -8.30
C ALA A 44 18.15 11.94 -8.30
N ALA A 45 18.33 12.59 -9.46
CA ALA A 45 18.03 14.00 -9.65
C ALA A 45 16.57 14.32 -9.31
N ALA A 46 15.61 13.52 -9.78
CA ALA A 46 14.19 13.71 -9.47
C ALA A 46 13.89 13.63 -7.95
N ARG A 47 14.56 12.72 -7.22
CA ARG A 47 14.44 12.63 -5.74
C ARG A 47 14.97 13.88 -5.06
N ASN A 48 16.10 14.43 -5.52
CA ASN A 48 16.68 15.64 -4.97
C ASN A 48 15.81 16.87 -5.28
N LEU A 49 15.33 16.99 -6.51
CA LEU A 49 14.42 18.07 -6.93
C LEU A 49 13.14 18.10 -6.10
N LYS A 50 12.62 16.93 -5.71
CA LYS A 50 11.47 16.83 -4.80
C LYS A 50 11.74 17.54 -3.46
N VAL A 51 12.98 17.55 -2.98
CA VAL A 51 13.34 18.22 -1.71
C VAL A 51 13.68 19.68 -1.91
N ILE A 52 14.37 20.01 -3.01
CA ILE A 52 14.93 21.34 -3.29
C ILE A 52 13.85 22.33 -3.79
N LEU A 53 13.12 21.99 -4.85
CA LEU A 53 12.17 22.88 -5.52
C LEU A 53 10.99 23.37 -4.63
N PRO A 54 10.57 22.66 -3.56
CA PRO A 54 9.63 23.25 -2.60
C PRO A 54 10.18 24.44 -1.83
N SER A 55 11.50 24.56 -1.66
CA SER A 55 12.16 25.66 -0.94
C SER A 55 12.75 26.70 -1.89
N GLU A 56 13.25 26.28 -3.04
CA GLU A 56 13.90 27.15 -4.03
C GLU A 56 13.00 27.42 -5.24
N LYS A 57 12.90 28.69 -5.66
CA LYS A 57 12.02 29.09 -6.78
C LYS A 57 12.49 28.56 -8.12
N GLU A 58 13.80 28.43 -8.30
CA GLU A 58 14.42 27.96 -9.54
C GLU A 58 15.64 27.10 -9.20
N PHE A 59 15.89 26.09 -10.01
CA PHE A 59 17.06 25.22 -9.89
C PHE A 59 17.59 24.85 -11.27
N ILE A 60 18.91 24.87 -11.44
CA ILE A 60 19.56 24.44 -12.66
C ILE A 60 20.11 23.04 -12.45
N LEU A 61 19.52 22.07 -13.16
CA LEU A 61 19.96 20.68 -13.14
C LEU A 61 20.92 20.40 -14.29
N ASN A 62 22.10 19.88 -13.97
CA ASN A 62 23.08 19.40 -14.96
C ASN A 62 23.20 17.88 -14.87
N ILE A 63 22.97 17.16 -15.98
CA ILE A 63 23.26 15.73 -16.08
C ILE A 63 23.97 15.48 -17.41
N GLY A 64 25.22 15.02 -17.33
CA GLY A 64 26.13 14.96 -18.48
C GLY A 64 26.28 16.35 -19.12
N ASP A 65 26.18 16.41 -20.45
CA ASP A 65 26.29 17.66 -21.22
C ASP A 65 24.98 18.45 -21.33
N ARG A 66 23.96 18.09 -20.54
CA ARG A 66 22.63 18.71 -20.60
C ARG A 66 22.35 19.52 -19.35
N GLN A 67 21.82 20.71 -19.58
CA GLN A 67 21.39 21.65 -18.57
C GLN A 67 19.88 21.90 -18.71
N TRP A 68 19.14 21.73 -17.62
CA TRP A 68 17.72 22.06 -17.53
C TRP A 68 17.49 23.12 -16.48
N HIS A 69 16.77 24.17 -16.84
CA HIS A 69 16.26 25.16 -15.89
C HIS A 69 14.87 24.71 -15.43
N LEU A 70 14.69 24.59 -14.13
CA LEU A 70 13.50 24.05 -13.50
C LEU A 70 12.92 25.07 -12.53
N GLN A 71 11.62 25.32 -12.64
CA GLN A 71 10.93 26.27 -11.77
C GLN A 71 10.06 25.53 -10.75
N GLN A 72 9.94 26.08 -9.55
CA GLN A 72 9.03 25.60 -8.52
C GLN A 72 7.59 25.50 -9.06
N GLN A 73 7.16 26.48 -9.86
CA GLN A 73 5.82 26.50 -10.47
C GLN A 73 5.57 25.31 -11.39
N ASP A 74 6.61 24.76 -12.05
CA ASP A 74 6.46 23.56 -12.87
C ASP A 74 6.18 22.34 -12.01
N LEU A 75 6.90 22.17 -10.89
CA LEU A 75 6.64 21.09 -9.93
C LEU A 75 5.21 21.20 -9.38
N GLU A 76 4.80 22.42 -9.01
CA GLU A 76 3.46 22.69 -8.50
C GLU A 76 2.38 22.35 -9.52
N LYS A 77 2.50 22.86 -10.76
CA LYS A 77 1.47 22.72 -11.78
C LYS A 77 1.42 21.31 -12.37
N LYS A 78 2.56 20.69 -12.66
CA LYS A 78 2.65 19.43 -13.42
C LYS A 78 2.59 18.19 -12.54
N VAL A 79 3.03 18.27 -11.28
CA VAL A 79 3.11 17.11 -10.38
C VAL A 79 2.14 17.25 -9.21
N LEU A 80 2.21 18.37 -8.49
CA LEU A 80 1.45 18.53 -7.26
C LEU A 80 -0.02 18.83 -7.40
N GLY A 81 -0.37 19.74 -8.30
CA GLY A 81 -1.77 20.06 -8.58
C GLY A 81 -2.55 18.79 -8.90
N PRO A 82 -2.11 17.97 -9.86
CA PRO A 82 -2.73 16.67 -10.16
C PRO A 82 -2.75 15.71 -8.96
N PHE A 83 -1.67 15.64 -8.17
CA PHE A 83 -1.63 14.81 -6.97
C PHE A 83 -2.68 15.23 -5.92
N ILE A 84 -2.78 16.53 -5.61
CA ILE A 84 -3.78 17.08 -4.68
C ILE A 84 -5.20 16.85 -5.22
N GLN A 85 -5.43 17.02 -6.52
CA GLN A 85 -6.73 16.74 -7.13
C GLN A 85 -7.14 15.28 -6.93
N LYS A 86 -6.23 14.33 -7.16
CA LYS A 86 -6.52 12.91 -6.94
C LYS A 86 -6.74 12.61 -5.45
N LEU A 87 -5.90 13.16 -4.57
CA LEU A 87 -6.07 13.01 -3.12
C LEU A 87 -7.43 13.56 -2.65
N ASN A 88 -7.89 14.67 -3.23
CA ASN A 88 -9.20 15.24 -2.93
C ASN A 88 -10.35 14.32 -3.37
N GLN A 89 -10.24 13.65 -4.52
CA GLN A 89 -11.22 12.65 -4.95
C GLN A 89 -11.27 11.47 -3.98
N GLU A 90 -10.12 10.93 -3.59
CA GLU A 90 -10.05 9.80 -2.64
C GLU A 90 -10.60 10.18 -1.26
N LEU A 91 -10.27 11.37 -0.75
CA LEU A 91 -10.82 11.87 0.51
C LEU A 91 -12.34 12.03 0.44
N ASN A 92 -12.88 12.56 -0.66
CA ASN A 92 -14.33 12.68 -0.84
C ASN A 92 -15.03 11.33 -0.85
N ASN A 93 -14.46 10.36 -1.58
CA ASN A 93 -14.99 9.00 -1.66
C ASN A 93 -14.96 8.32 -0.29
N PHE A 94 -13.94 8.59 0.52
CA PHE A 94 -13.87 8.08 1.89
C PHE A 94 -14.94 8.73 2.79
N LEU A 95 -15.02 10.06 2.80
CA LEU A 95 -15.98 10.78 3.65
C LEU A 95 -17.44 10.45 3.31
N SER A 96 -17.76 10.27 2.02
CA SER A 96 -19.10 9.87 1.60
C SER A 96 -19.45 8.45 2.04
N LYS A 97 -18.50 7.50 1.97
CA LYS A 97 -18.70 6.11 2.43
C LYS A 97 -18.91 6.02 3.94
N VAL A 98 -18.20 6.84 4.72
CA VAL A 98 -18.32 6.85 6.19
C VAL A 98 -19.45 7.77 6.68
N GLY A 99 -20.02 8.61 5.80
CA GLY A 99 -21.11 9.53 6.14
C GLY A 99 -20.66 10.73 6.99
N ILE A 100 -19.38 11.11 6.91
CA ILE A 100 -18.81 12.21 7.71
C ILE A 100 -18.78 13.49 6.87
N SER A 101 -19.35 14.57 7.41
CA SER A 101 -19.23 15.89 6.80
C SER A 101 -17.81 16.46 7.02
N PRO A 102 -17.17 17.06 5.98
CA PRO A 102 -15.88 17.75 6.13
C PRO A 102 -15.87 18.82 7.22
N VAL A 103 -17.03 19.45 7.47
CA VAL A 103 -17.22 20.49 8.49
C VAL A 103 -17.18 19.93 9.91
N GLY A 104 -17.52 18.64 10.08
CA GLY A 104 -17.47 17.93 11.36
C GLY A 104 -16.07 17.43 11.74
N ILE A 105 -15.06 17.68 10.90
CA ILE A 105 -13.68 17.28 11.17
C ILE A 105 -12.97 18.42 11.87
N ASN A 106 -12.57 18.18 13.13
CA ASN A 106 -11.98 19.21 13.99
C ASN A 106 -10.45 19.25 13.94
N ARG A 107 -9.81 18.19 13.43
CA ARG A 107 -8.35 18.10 13.34
C ARG A 107 -7.95 17.29 12.11
N ALA A 108 -6.86 17.69 11.47
CA ALA A 108 -6.21 16.91 10.43
C ALA A 108 -4.71 16.92 10.69
N LEU A 109 -4.12 15.72 10.71
CA LEU A 109 -2.69 15.52 10.92
C LEU A 109 -2.03 15.15 9.58
N CYS A 110 -1.00 15.89 9.19
CA CYS A 110 -0.21 15.64 7.98
C CYS A 110 1.17 15.15 8.38
N THR A 111 1.39 13.85 8.24
CA THR A 111 2.65 13.21 8.57
C THR A 111 3.39 12.75 7.31
N GLY A 112 4.70 12.58 7.45
CA GLY A 112 5.59 12.10 6.40
C GLY A 112 6.16 13.21 5.51
N GLY A 113 7.23 12.89 4.78
CA GLY A 113 8.07 13.91 4.12
C GLY A 113 7.33 14.83 3.13
N SER A 114 6.32 14.32 2.42
CA SER A 114 5.49 15.12 1.51
C SER A 114 4.42 15.95 2.24
N GLY A 115 4.07 15.60 3.49
CA GLY A 115 3.03 16.25 4.28
C GLY A 115 3.38 17.67 4.75
N SER A 116 4.66 18.03 4.71
CA SER A 116 5.20 19.36 5.03
C SER A 116 5.00 20.40 3.91
N TRP A 117 4.45 20.02 2.75
CA TRP A 117 4.32 20.92 1.61
C TRP A 117 3.17 21.91 1.80
N SER A 118 3.43 23.18 1.51
CA SER A 118 2.48 24.29 1.73
C SER A 118 1.21 24.17 0.88
N GLY A 119 1.30 23.54 -0.29
CA GLY A 119 0.14 23.23 -1.13
C GLY A 119 -0.87 22.31 -0.44
N ILE A 120 -0.38 21.33 0.34
CA ILE A 120 -1.23 20.37 1.06
C ILE A 120 -1.94 21.06 2.23
N SER A 121 -1.23 21.87 3.03
CA SER A 121 -1.89 22.61 4.13
C SER A 121 -2.91 23.62 3.63
N ARG A 122 -2.61 24.32 2.53
CA ARG A 122 -3.57 25.24 1.91
C ARG A 122 -4.82 24.51 1.44
N TRP A 123 -4.65 23.40 0.73
CA TRP A 123 -5.77 22.57 0.27
C TRP A 123 -6.58 22.01 1.44
N LEU A 124 -5.93 21.51 2.50
CA LEU A 124 -6.65 20.99 3.67
C LEU A 124 -7.43 22.07 4.42
N ARG A 125 -6.89 23.28 4.58
CA ARG A 125 -7.63 24.41 5.17
C ARG A 125 -8.89 24.75 4.37
N GLN A 126 -8.82 24.65 3.04
CA GLN A 126 -10.00 24.83 2.19
C GLN A 126 -10.98 23.67 2.32
N LYS A 127 -10.47 22.44 2.42
CA LYS A 127 -11.29 21.22 2.42
C LYS A 127 -11.96 20.95 3.76
N LEU A 128 -11.29 21.30 4.85
CA LEU A 128 -11.65 21.05 6.24
C LEU A 128 -11.64 22.38 7.00
N PRO A 129 -12.65 23.25 6.78
CA PRO A 129 -12.61 24.65 7.24
C PRO A 129 -12.56 24.80 8.76
N ASN A 130 -13.08 23.82 9.51
CA ASN A 130 -13.08 23.81 10.98
C ASN A 130 -11.90 23.03 11.58
N ALA A 131 -11.07 22.40 10.75
CA ALA A 131 -10.01 21.53 11.24
C ALA A 131 -8.77 22.34 11.64
N ILE A 132 -8.23 22.03 12.81
CA ILE A 132 -6.86 22.40 13.17
C ILE A 132 -5.93 21.49 12.36
N ILE A 133 -5.21 22.08 11.41
CA ILE A 133 -4.22 21.38 10.59
C ILE A 133 -2.89 21.37 11.34
N VAL A 134 -2.38 20.17 11.61
CA VAL A 134 -1.05 19.98 12.19
C VAL A 134 -0.16 19.25 11.20
N GLN A 135 1.06 19.75 10.99
CA GLN A 135 2.03 19.16 10.06
C GLN A 135 3.30 18.82 10.82
N ASP A 136 4.01 17.79 10.38
CA ASP A 136 5.41 17.60 10.78
C ASP A 136 6.18 18.87 10.37
N ALA A 137 6.61 19.68 11.34
CA ALA A 137 7.41 20.84 11.01
C ALA A 137 8.72 20.36 10.37
N LYS A 138 9.12 20.99 9.26
CA LYS A 138 10.54 21.02 8.92
C LYS A 138 11.22 21.67 10.14
N VAL A 139 12.09 20.94 10.82
CA VAL A 139 13.06 21.56 11.72
C VAL A 139 13.88 22.49 10.82
N ASN A 140 13.52 23.78 10.79
CA ASN A 140 14.31 24.80 10.17
C ASN A 140 15.43 25.09 11.16
N SER A 141 16.60 24.49 10.95
CA SER A 141 17.82 24.78 11.70
C SER A 141 18.44 26.14 11.32
N GLU A 142 17.64 27.12 10.91
CA GLU A 142 18.10 28.45 10.50
C GLU A 142 17.07 29.48 10.96
N ASN A 143 17.55 30.43 11.79
CA ASN A 143 16.86 31.55 12.43
C ASN A 143 16.55 31.38 13.94
N ILE A 144 17.59 31.13 14.72
CA ILE A 144 17.68 31.70 16.08
C ILE A 144 18.39 33.05 15.93
N GLU A 145 17.63 34.10 15.56
CA GLU A 145 17.97 35.44 16.01
C GLU A 145 17.42 35.58 17.43
N LEU A 146 18.26 35.30 18.43
CA LEU A 146 18.00 35.71 19.80
C LEU A 146 19.20 36.48 20.31
N GLY A 147 19.01 37.79 20.40
CA GLY A 147 19.85 38.65 21.21
C GLY A 147 19.88 38.20 22.67
N GLN A 148 21.07 38.33 23.24
CA GLN A 148 21.36 38.67 24.63
C GLN A 148 20.71 37.81 25.73
N GLU A 149 21.53 36.84 26.17
CA GLU A 149 21.90 36.58 27.58
C GLU A 149 20.85 36.85 28.66
N LYS A 150 20.28 35.78 29.24
CA LYS A 150 20.33 35.50 30.69
C LYS A 150 20.24 33.97 30.96
N SER A 151 21.39 33.38 31.25
CA SER A 151 21.68 32.37 32.29
C SER A 151 20.50 31.59 32.93
N GLN A 152 20.41 30.26 32.73
CA GLN A 152 21.05 29.21 33.57
C GLN A 152 20.45 27.81 33.33
N GLY A 153 21.31 26.87 32.93
CA GLY A 153 21.33 25.47 33.42
C GLY A 153 20.26 24.48 32.95
N SER A 154 20.53 23.78 31.84
CA SER A 154 20.58 22.30 31.77
C SER A 154 20.65 21.87 30.30
N ASP A 155 21.62 21.03 29.97
CA ASP A 155 21.75 20.36 28.67
C ASP A 155 20.42 19.76 28.22
N ASN A 156 19.85 20.23 27.09
CA ASN A 156 18.84 19.52 26.33
C ASN A 156 18.74 20.09 24.91
N CYS A 157 19.56 19.56 24.00
CA CYS A 157 19.47 19.78 22.55
C CYS A 157 18.29 19.00 21.91
N LEU A 158 17.24 18.69 22.69
CA LEU A 158 16.12 17.81 22.33
C LEU A 158 14.74 18.51 22.40
N SER A 159 14.68 19.78 22.82
CA SER A 159 13.44 20.48 23.15
C SER A 159 12.51 20.75 21.96
N GLU A 160 13.05 21.01 20.76
CA GLU A 160 12.20 21.44 19.62
C GLU A 160 11.45 20.28 18.95
N ILE A 161 11.98 19.06 19.00
CA ILE A 161 11.29 17.84 18.52
C ILE A 161 10.24 17.36 19.54
N GLU A 162 10.47 17.62 20.82
CA GLU A 162 9.52 17.30 21.89
C GLU A 162 8.26 18.18 21.82
N ASP A 163 8.39 19.46 21.45
CA ASP A 163 7.27 20.41 21.42
C ASP A 163 6.16 20.06 20.42
N ILE A 164 6.50 19.51 19.24
CA ILE A 164 5.49 19.10 18.25
C ILE A 164 4.77 17.81 18.69
N LYS A 165 5.51 16.87 19.28
CA LYS A 165 4.94 15.64 19.88
C LYS A 165 4.03 15.95 21.07
N LEU A 166 4.32 17.02 21.80
CA LEU A 166 3.49 17.55 22.88
C LEU A 166 2.21 18.23 22.35
N THR A 167 2.28 18.94 21.23
CA THR A 167 1.13 19.68 20.65
C THR A 167 0.08 18.78 19.97
N ILE A 168 0.51 17.66 19.36
CA ILE A 168 -0.36 16.70 18.65
C ILE A 168 -0.95 15.66 19.60
N GLY A 169 -0.28 15.40 20.72
CA GLY A 169 -0.52 14.23 21.57
C GLY A 169 0.05 12.97 20.91
N ARG A 170 0.95 12.27 21.61
CA ARG A 170 1.62 11.05 21.12
C ARG A 170 0.63 9.99 20.58
N VAL A 171 -0.60 9.97 21.12
CA VAL A 171 -1.69 9.09 20.69
C VAL A 171 -2.15 9.40 19.27
N ALA A 172 -2.39 10.66 18.91
CA ALA A 172 -2.87 11.03 17.58
C ALA A 172 -1.82 10.71 16.50
N TYR A 173 -0.55 10.94 16.82
CA TYR A 173 0.57 10.55 15.95
C TYR A 173 0.66 9.03 15.79
N GLY A 174 0.52 8.27 16.89
CA GLY A 174 0.44 6.81 16.86
C GLY A 174 -0.71 6.29 16.00
N LEU A 175 -1.91 6.87 16.14
CA LEU A 175 -3.08 6.50 15.34
C LEU A 175 -2.92 6.83 13.86
N ALA A 176 -2.25 7.93 13.51
CA ALA A 176 -1.99 8.29 12.11
C ALA A 176 -1.01 7.34 11.41
N ILE A 177 -0.13 6.71 12.17
CA ILE A 177 0.86 5.76 11.67
C ILE A 177 0.34 4.31 11.70
N LEU A 178 -0.68 4.04 12.51
CA LEU A 178 -1.26 2.71 12.70
C LEU A 178 -1.56 1.95 11.38
N PRO A 179 -2.07 2.57 10.30
CA PRO A 179 -2.29 1.89 9.02
C PRO A 179 -1.02 1.34 8.35
N LEU A 180 0.17 1.84 8.70
CA LEU A 180 1.46 1.32 8.22
C LEU A 180 1.89 0.04 8.95
N TYR A 181 1.21 -0.29 10.05
CA TYR A 181 1.46 -1.48 10.85
C TYR A 181 0.16 -2.27 11.00
N PRO A 182 -0.38 -2.82 9.90
CA PRO A 182 -1.62 -3.57 9.92
C PRO A 182 -1.57 -4.71 10.94
N GLN A 183 -0.40 -5.30 11.20
CA GLN A 183 -0.21 -6.38 12.20
C GLN A 183 -0.60 -6.02 13.64
N ILE A 184 -0.85 -4.75 13.94
CA ILE A 184 -1.28 -4.27 15.26
C ILE A 184 -2.81 -4.03 15.28
N ILE A 185 -3.45 -3.93 14.11
CA ILE A 185 -4.89 -3.69 13.93
C ILE A 185 -5.60 -5.02 13.71
N ASP A 186 -6.81 -5.17 14.24
CA ASP A 186 -7.68 -6.31 13.95
C ASP A 186 -7.04 -7.68 14.23
N ILE A 187 -6.31 -7.79 15.35
CA ILE A 187 -5.72 -9.04 15.86
C ILE A 187 -6.69 -10.25 15.77
N PRO A 188 -8.01 -10.12 16.08
CA PRO A 188 -8.94 -11.24 15.93
C PRO A 188 -9.10 -11.70 14.47
N GLN A 189 -9.14 -10.79 13.50
CA GLN A 189 -9.25 -11.14 12.08
C GLN A 189 -7.93 -11.71 11.55
N GLN A 190 -6.80 -11.28 12.12
CA GLN A 190 -5.46 -11.79 11.77
C GLN A 190 -5.11 -13.12 12.43
N GLN A 191 -5.89 -13.57 13.43
CA GLN A 191 -5.70 -14.88 14.05
C GLN A 191 -5.75 -16.00 13.00
N TYR A 192 -6.62 -15.85 12.01
CA TYR A 192 -6.77 -16.78 10.90
C TYR A 192 -6.27 -16.14 9.61
N ASN A 193 -5.08 -16.53 9.17
CA ASN A 193 -4.54 -16.15 7.87
C ASN A 193 -5.41 -16.73 6.74
N ASP A 194 -5.64 -15.99 5.65
CA ASP A 194 -6.47 -16.46 4.53
C ASP A 194 -5.91 -17.75 3.89
N TYR A 195 -4.59 -17.93 3.90
CA TYR A 195 -3.95 -19.18 3.46
C TYR A 195 -4.24 -20.36 4.40
N PHE A 196 -4.28 -20.10 5.71
CA PHE A 196 -4.65 -21.10 6.71
C PHE A 196 -6.13 -21.49 6.56
N LEU A 197 -7.01 -20.50 6.36
CA LEU A 197 -8.43 -20.77 6.11
C LEU A 197 -8.63 -21.58 4.83
N LEU A 198 -7.93 -21.24 3.74
CA LEU A 198 -7.98 -22.04 2.51
C LEU A 198 -7.49 -23.48 2.75
N TRP A 199 -6.38 -23.65 3.47
CA TRP A 199 -5.84 -24.97 3.80
C TRP A 199 -6.82 -25.82 4.60
N GLU A 200 -7.42 -25.26 5.65
CA GLU A 200 -8.40 -25.97 6.48
C GLU A 200 -9.69 -26.28 5.71
N ILE A 201 -10.18 -25.36 4.87
CA ILE A 201 -11.32 -25.62 3.98
C ILE A 201 -11.00 -26.80 3.04
N LEU A 202 -9.80 -26.84 2.44
CA LEU A 202 -9.38 -27.93 1.57
C LEU A 202 -9.24 -29.28 2.30
N ARG A 203 -9.01 -29.29 3.63
CA ARG A 203 -8.95 -30.52 4.44
C ARG A 203 -10.31 -31.03 4.86
N VAL A 204 -11.23 -30.11 5.15
CA VAL A 204 -12.53 -30.39 5.77
C VAL A 204 -13.62 -30.66 4.74
N PHE A 205 -13.47 -30.18 3.50
CA PHE A 205 -14.48 -30.39 2.45
C PHE A 205 -14.59 -31.87 2.04
N PRO A 206 -15.79 -32.47 2.14
CA PRO A 206 -16.09 -33.80 1.60
C PRO A 206 -16.43 -33.74 0.11
N ASP A 207 -16.47 -34.89 -0.57
CA ASP A 207 -16.84 -35.06 -1.99
C ASP A 207 -18.35 -34.79 -2.30
N ARG A 208 -19.05 -34.10 -1.38
CA ARG A 208 -20.47 -33.73 -1.51
C ARG A 208 -20.63 -32.21 -1.46
N PRO A 209 -21.66 -31.63 -2.10
CA PRO A 209 -21.95 -30.22 -1.97
C PRO A 209 -22.26 -29.86 -0.52
N LEU A 210 -21.71 -28.74 -0.05
CA LEU A 210 -21.98 -28.19 1.28
C LEU A 210 -22.62 -26.80 1.18
N SER A 211 -23.62 -26.56 2.02
CA SER A 211 -24.15 -25.23 2.26
C SER A 211 -23.20 -24.40 3.13
N LEU A 212 -23.30 -23.06 3.08
CA LEU A 212 -22.47 -22.18 3.92
C LEU A 212 -22.56 -22.49 5.42
N LYS A 213 -23.75 -22.88 5.90
CA LYS A 213 -23.97 -23.21 7.31
C LYS A 213 -23.21 -24.47 7.71
N GLU A 214 -23.19 -25.48 6.84
CA GLU A 214 -22.45 -26.72 7.08
C GLU A 214 -20.94 -26.48 7.05
N VAL A 215 -20.46 -25.64 6.13
CA VAL A 215 -19.04 -25.24 6.11
C VAL A 215 -18.64 -24.55 7.42
N TYR A 216 -19.47 -23.64 7.93
CA TYR A 216 -19.20 -23.00 9.23
C TYR A 216 -19.19 -24.01 10.37
N GLN A 217 -20.16 -24.93 10.42
CA GLN A 217 -20.20 -25.94 11.47
C GLN A 217 -18.95 -26.83 11.46
N LEU A 218 -18.50 -27.29 10.29
CA LEU A 218 -17.32 -28.14 10.21
C LEU A 218 -16.02 -27.40 10.60
N LEU A 219 -15.91 -26.11 10.28
CA LEU A 219 -14.77 -25.30 10.71
C LEU A 219 -14.80 -25.01 12.22
N GLU A 220 -15.98 -24.84 12.81
CA GLU A 220 -16.14 -24.72 14.27
C GLU A 220 -15.74 -26.01 14.99
N GLU A 221 -16.05 -27.18 14.41
CA GLU A 221 -15.61 -28.50 14.92
C GLU A 221 -14.08 -28.64 14.91
N GLN A 222 -13.37 -27.95 13.99
CA GLN A 222 -11.90 -27.86 13.99
C GLN A 222 -11.34 -26.75 14.91
N GLY A 223 -12.19 -26.07 15.69
CA GLY A 223 -11.77 -25.01 16.62
C GLY A 223 -11.57 -23.63 15.98
N ILE A 224 -12.07 -23.40 14.77
CA ILE A 224 -12.00 -22.09 14.10
C ILE A 224 -13.21 -21.25 14.50
N ASN A 225 -12.96 -20.03 15.01
CA ASN A 225 -14.01 -19.08 15.34
C ASN A 225 -14.55 -18.42 14.06
N THR A 226 -15.56 -19.05 13.46
CA THR A 226 -16.16 -18.60 12.20
C THR A 226 -16.72 -17.19 12.28
N ARG A 227 -17.18 -16.72 13.45
CA ARG A 227 -17.80 -15.39 13.64
C ARG A 227 -16.89 -14.25 13.21
N VAL A 228 -15.58 -14.42 13.32
CA VAL A 228 -14.59 -13.40 13.00
C VAL A 228 -14.18 -13.45 11.52
N CYS A 229 -14.19 -14.63 10.90
CA CYS A 229 -13.70 -14.85 9.54
C CYS A 229 -14.78 -15.20 8.49
N GLN A 230 -16.08 -15.05 8.81
CA GLN A 230 -17.19 -15.38 7.89
C GLN A 230 -17.04 -14.75 6.50
N LYS A 231 -16.59 -13.49 6.45
CA LYS A 231 -16.38 -12.75 5.21
C LYS A 231 -15.27 -13.36 4.35
N ASN A 232 -14.16 -13.78 4.97
CA ASN A 232 -13.01 -14.35 4.27
C ASN A 232 -13.34 -15.76 3.77
N ILE A 233 -13.99 -16.59 4.60
CA ILE A 233 -14.49 -17.91 4.20
C ILE A 233 -15.44 -17.78 3.00
N LYS A 234 -16.41 -16.87 3.06
CA LYS A 234 -17.34 -16.64 1.94
C LYS A 234 -16.59 -16.21 0.66
N THR A 235 -15.59 -15.35 0.79
CA THR A 235 -14.78 -14.87 -0.34
C THR A 235 -14.00 -16.03 -0.99
N ILE A 236 -13.43 -16.92 -0.19
CA ILE A 236 -12.72 -18.12 -0.66
C ILE A 236 -13.67 -19.06 -1.40
N LEU A 237 -14.87 -19.30 -0.85
CA LEU A 237 -15.89 -20.17 -1.45
C LEU A 237 -16.48 -19.58 -2.74
N GLU A 238 -16.53 -18.27 -2.89
CA GLU A 238 -16.85 -17.57 -4.15
C GLU A 238 -15.74 -17.68 -5.21
N SER A 239 -14.79 -18.62 -5.04
CA SER A 239 -13.66 -18.88 -5.94
C SER A 239 -12.68 -17.71 -6.11
N LYS A 240 -12.63 -16.80 -5.13
CA LYS A 240 -11.55 -15.81 -5.04
C LYS A 240 -10.45 -16.37 -4.16
N LEU A 241 -9.36 -16.76 -4.80
CA LEU A 241 -8.15 -17.15 -4.09
C LEU A 241 -7.68 -16.02 -3.15
N PRO A 242 -7.09 -16.37 -1.98
CA PRO A 242 -6.49 -15.39 -1.08
C PRO A 242 -5.55 -14.43 -1.82
N PRO A 243 -5.63 -13.11 -1.56
CA PRO A 243 -4.76 -12.15 -2.20
C PRO A 243 -3.30 -12.44 -1.83
N GLY A 244 -2.43 -12.47 -2.84
CA GLY A 244 -1.01 -12.78 -2.67
C GLY A 244 -0.64 -14.25 -2.88
N LEU A 245 -1.60 -15.19 -2.96
CA LEU A 245 -1.31 -16.58 -3.33
C LEU A 245 -0.77 -16.67 -4.76
N MET A 246 -1.31 -15.81 -5.62
CA MET A 246 -0.90 -15.67 -7.00
C MET A 246 -0.59 -14.21 -7.28
N PRO A 247 0.42 -13.92 -8.13
CA PRO A 247 0.66 -12.57 -8.60
C PRO A 247 -0.61 -12.00 -9.23
N SER A 248 -0.99 -10.78 -8.85
CA SER A 248 -2.08 -10.07 -9.50
C SER A 248 -1.68 -9.67 -10.93
N GLU A 249 -2.64 -9.26 -11.77
CA GLU A 249 -2.33 -8.76 -13.11
C GLU A 249 -1.33 -7.59 -13.09
N GLU A 250 -1.39 -6.77 -12.04
CA GLU A 250 -0.47 -5.65 -11.84
C GLU A 250 0.94 -6.13 -11.47
N ASP A 251 1.04 -7.21 -10.68
CA ASP A 251 2.31 -7.80 -10.25
C ASP A 251 3.03 -8.57 -11.37
N ILE A 252 2.30 -9.08 -12.37
CA ILE A 252 2.89 -9.81 -13.52
C ILE A 252 3.99 -8.98 -14.18
N MET A 253 3.86 -7.65 -14.21
CA MET A 253 4.85 -6.76 -14.80
C MET A 253 6.19 -6.75 -14.03
N LEU A 254 6.17 -7.04 -12.72
CA LEU A 254 7.36 -7.13 -11.87
C LEU A 254 8.08 -8.48 -12.01
N LEU A 255 7.40 -9.49 -12.53
CA LEU A 255 7.94 -10.84 -12.66
C LEU A 255 8.83 -11.00 -13.88
N SER A 256 9.86 -11.84 -13.74
CA SER A 256 10.64 -12.35 -14.88
C SER A 256 9.76 -13.22 -15.79
N GLU A 257 10.12 -13.34 -17.07
CA GLU A 257 9.37 -14.18 -18.01
C GLU A 257 9.28 -15.64 -17.55
N VAL A 258 10.35 -16.16 -16.96
CA VAL A 258 10.38 -17.52 -16.36
C VAL A 258 9.36 -17.64 -15.21
N SER A 259 9.25 -16.62 -14.37
CA SER A 259 8.27 -16.60 -13.27
C SER A 259 6.83 -16.44 -13.76
N ARG A 260 6.59 -15.75 -14.88
CA ARG A 260 5.26 -15.60 -15.49
C ARG A 260 4.75 -16.91 -16.09
N GLN A 261 5.65 -17.69 -16.69
CA GLN A 261 5.35 -18.96 -17.33
C GLN A 261 5.35 -20.15 -16.35
N ASN A 262 5.34 -19.89 -15.04
CA ASN A 262 5.29 -20.97 -14.05
C ASN A 262 4.00 -21.79 -14.23
N SER A 263 4.18 -23.09 -14.46
CA SER A 263 3.09 -24.05 -14.64
C SER A 263 2.15 -24.12 -13.44
N ASP A 264 2.67 -23.92 -12.22
CA ASP A 264 1.85 -23.91 -11.00
C ASP A 264 0.80 -22.79 -11.05
N TYR A 265 1.14 -21.60 -11.58
CA TYR A 265 0.19 -20.50 -11.75
C TYR A 265 -0.82 -20.74 -12.87
N GLN A 266 -0.42 -21.41 -13.95
CA GLN A 266 -1.33 -21.71 -15.05
C GLN A 266 -2.39 -22.73 -14.62
N ASN A 267 -1.97 -23.76 -13.88
CA ASN A 267 -2.86 -24.82 -13.38
C ASN A 267 -3.90 -24.27 -12.39
N LEU A 268 -3.49 -23.43 -11.45
CA LEU A 268 -4.40 -22.81 -10.47
C LEU A 268 -5.39 -21.80 -11.08
N ARG A 269 -5.05 -21.19 -12.22
CA ARG A 269 -5.97 -20.27 -12.95
C ARG A 269 -6.92 -21.00 -13.90
N ALA A 270 -6.62 -22.24 -14.28
CA ALA A 270 -7.32 -22.93 -15.35
C ALA A 270 -8.79 -23.26 -15.02
N LYS A 271 -9.10 -23.61 -13.76
CA LYS A 271 -10.46 -23.88 -13.29
C LYS A 271 -10.67 -23.30 -11.87
N PRO A 272 -11.89 -22.86 -11.52
CA PRO A 272 -12.20 -22.43 -10.16
C PRO A 272 -12.07 -23.59 -9.16
N LEU A 273 -11.63 -23.29 -7.93
CA LEU A 273 -11.52 -24.27 -6.86
C LEU A 273 -12.89 -24.77 -6.37
N PHE A 274 -13.88 -23.86 -6.30
CA PHE A 274 -15.23 -24.16 -5.88
C PHE A 274 -16.22 -23.89 -7.01
N CYS A 275 -17.01 -24.88 -7.35
CA CYS A 275 -18.14 -24.75 -8.27
C CYS A 275 -19.42 -24.59 -7.45
N GLN A 276 -20.17 -23.52 -7.72
CA GLN A 276 -21.52 -23.39 -7.16
C GLN A 276 -22.46 -24.30 -7.95
N GLU A 277 -23.32 -25.06 -7.25
CA GLU A 277 -24.33 -25.87 -7.93
C GLU A 277 -25.36 -24.99 -8.64
N THR A 278 -25.98 -25.51 -9.70
CA THR A 278 -26.94 -24.78 -10.57
C THR A 278 -28.12 -24.19 -9.81
N ASP A 279 -28.45 -24.77 -8.66
CA ASP A 279 -29.58 -24.38 -7.81
C ASP A 279 -29.18 -23.35 -6.74
N GLY A 280 -27.91 -22.93 -6.72
CA GLY A 280 -27.38 -21.90 -5.80
C GLY A 280 -27.25 -22.34 -4.34
N SER A 281 -27.61 -23.59 -4.02
CA SER A 281 -27.75 -24.10 -2.65
C SER A 281 -26.48 -24.69 -2.02
N GLY A 282 -25.40 -24.88 -2.79
CA GLY A 282 -24.19 -25.50 -2.25
C GLY A 282 -22.93 -25.22 -3.07
N TYR A 283 -21.79 -25.33 -2.39
CA TYR A 283 -20.45 -25.28 -2.98
C TYR A 283 -19.91 -26.71 -3.10
N ARG A 284 -19.35 -27.03 -4.26
CA ARG A 284 -18.64 -28.29 -4.51
C ARG A 284 -17.18 -28.00 -4.79
N LEU A 285 -16.29 -28.74 -4.13
CA LEU A 285 -14.86 -28.69 -4.39
C LEU A 285 -14.53 -29.42 -5.69
N SER A 286 -13.68 -28.85 -6.54
CA SER A 286 -13.16 -29.55 -7.72
C SER A 286 -11.95 -30.39 -7.32
N ASP A 287 -12.08 -31.72 -7.30
CA ASP A 287 -11.05 -32.63 -6.79
C ASP A 287 -9.68 -32.44 -7.45
N GLU A 288 -9.64 -32.34 -8.78
CA GLU A 288 -8.40 -32.08 -9.54
C GLU A 288 -7.70 -30.78 -9.10
N GLN A 289 -8.48 -29.70 -8.92
CA GLN A 289 -7.93 -28.39 -8.55
C GLN A 289 -7.56 -28.31 -7.08
N ALA A 290 -8.30 -29.01 -6.21
CA ALA A 290 -7.97 -29.14 -4.81
C ALA A 290 -6.62 -29.83 -4.60
N GLU A 291 -6.33 -30.87 -5.38
CA GLU A 291 -5.05 -31.57 -5.34
C GLU A 291 -3.90 -30.64 -5.78
N TYR A 292 -4.04 -29.93 -6.91
CA TYR A 292 -3.06 -28.94 -7.35
C TYR A 292 -2.84 -27.82 -6.32
N ALA A 293 -3.91 -27.33 -5.70
CA ALA A 293 -3.81 -26.30 -4.65
C ALA A 293 -3.11 -26.83 -3.39
N ARG A 294 -3.40 -28.06 -2.96
CA ARG A 294 -2.70 -28.70 -1.83
C ARG A 294 -1.21 -28.89 -2.12
N GLU A 295 -0.86 -29.39 -3.31
CA GLU A 295 0.54 -29.53 -3.73
C GLU A 295 1.27 -28.18 -3.74
N TYR A 296 0.64 -27.15 -4.31
CA TYR A 296 1.21 -25.82 -4.36
C TYR A 296 1.40 -25.20 -2.97
N LEU A 297 0.39 -25.28 -2.09
CA LEU A 297 0.49 -24.81 -0.71
C LEU A 297 1.58 -25.57 0.06
N ASN A 298 1.71 -26.88 -0.15
CA ASN A 298 2.79 -27.67 0.45
C ASN A 298 4.17 -27.23 -0.04
N LYS A 299 4.35 -26.94 -1.34
CA LYS A 299 5.60 -26.38 -1.88
C LYS A 299 5.93 -25.02 -1.25
N LEU A 300 4.93 -24.15 -1.07
CA LEU A 300 5.12 -22.85 -0.42
C LEU A 300 5.56 -23.02 1.04
N VAL A 301 4.93 -23.95 1.78
CA VAL A 301 5.19 -24.17 3.20
C VAL A 301 6.49 -24.91 3.46
N ALA A 302 6.99 -25.69 2.50
CA ALA A 302 8.24 -26.45 2.63
C ALA A 302 9.41 -25.56 3.08
N ASN A 303 9.47 -24.32 2.57
CA ASN A 303 10.54 -23.38 2.83
C ASN A 303 10.19 -22.27 3.84
N THR A 304 8.98 -22.26 4.41
CA THR A 304 8.57 -21.26 5.42
C THR A 304 8.69 -21.81 6.84
N ARG A 305 9.02 -20.92 7.78
CA ARG A 305 9.02 -21.22 9.22
C ARG A 305 7.61 -21.41 9.78
N GLN A 306 6.63 -20.74 9.19
CA GLN A 306 5.23 -20.91 9.54
C GLN A 306 4.63 -22.07 8.74
N LYS A 307 4.08 -23.05 9.45
CA LYS A 307 3.28 -24.15 8.89
C LYS A 307 1.80 -23.77 8.97
N PHE A 308 0.98 -24.24 8.02
CA PHE A 308 -0.48 -24.03 8.03
C PHE A 308 -1.22 -24.96 9.02
N GLU A 309 -0.49 -25.65 9.90
CA GLU A 309 -1.06 -26.54 10.92
C GLU A 309 -1.54 -25.77 12.17
N GLU A 310 -1.02 -24.56 12.40
CA GLU A 310 -1.39 -23.71 13.53
C GLU A 310 -1.84 -22.30 13.07
N PRO A 311 -2.79 -21.66 13.77
CA PRO A 311 -3.19 -20.29 13.49
C PRO A 311 -2.02 -19.31 13.68
N PHE A 312 -2.03 -18.20 12.92
CA PHE A 312 -0.92 -17.23 12.86
C PHE A 312 -0.62 -16.59 14.22
N TYR A 313 -1.66 -16.38 15.04
CA TYR A 313 -1.53 -15.99 16.44
C TYR A 313 -2.09 -17.11 17.33
N SER A 314 -1.20 -17.91 17.90
CA SER A 314 -1.56 -18.78 19.03
C SER A 314 -1.67 -17.90 20.27
N THR A 315 -2.89 -17.51 20.64
CA THR A 315 -3.13 -17.08 22.02
C THR A 315 -3.07 -18.33 22.88
N LYS A 316 -1.86 -18.77 23.24
CA LYS A 316 -1.68 -19.58 24.46
C LYS A 316 -2.01 -18.64 25.61
N LEU A 317 -3.29 -18.55 25.93
CA LEU A 317 -3.73 -18.12 27.25
C LEU A 317 -3.15 -19.15 28.23
N THR A 318 -2.05 -18.77 28.88
CA THR A 318 -1.76 -19.26 30.24
C THR A 318 -2.92 -18.93 31.15
#